data_AF-A0A945HFE2-F1
#
_entry.id   AF-A0A945HFE2-F1
#
_cell.length_a   1.000
_cell.length_b   1.000
_cell.length_c   1.000
_cell.angle_alpha   90.00
_cell.angle_beta   90.00
_cell.angle_gamma   90.00
#
_symmetry.space_group_name_H-M   'P 1'
#
loop_
_entity.id
_entity.type
_entity.pdbx_description
1 polymer ?
#
loop_
_entity_poly.entity_id
_entity_poly.type
_entity_poly.pdbx_seq_one_letter_code
_entity_poly.pdbx_strand_id
1 'polypeptide(L)'
;MSAADARPRILTPGTVRSMALVLCVTGIVGMIITSIADSVDGAIAFGFVGATGALALLLVGVLVPTVEAASAWNEQQASAVEDGVVRLVAAGADEDDIRATIRAAIALGRRSAGD
;
A
#
# COMPACT_ATOMS: atom_id res chain seq x y z
N MET A 1 -26.31 -6.33 -16.31
CA MET A 1 -24.89 -6.46 -15.92
C MET A 1 -24.52 -5.19 -15.17
N SER A 2 -24.23 -5.32 -13.88
CA SER A 2 -24.22 -4.23 -12.90
C SER A 2 -22.85 -3.53 -12.85
N ALA A 3 -22.84 -2.20 -12.91
CA ALA A 3 -21.66 -1.35 -12.75
C ALA A 3 -21.10 -1.35 -11.30
N ALA A 4 -21.69 -2.13 -10.39
CA ALA A 4 -21.26 -2.26 -9.00
C ALA A 4 -20.06 -3.21 -8.77
N ASP A 5 -19.70 -4.05 -9.76
CA ASP A 5 -18.56 -4.97 -9.64
C ASP A 5 -17.18 -4.34 -9.95
N ALA A 6 -17.16 -3.06 -10.33
CA ALA A 6 -15.93 -2.30 -10.56
C ALA A 6 -15.41 -1.59 -9.28
N ARG A 7 -15.75 -2.11 -8.09
CA ARG A 7 -15.05 -1.71 -6.87
C ARG A 7 -13.76 -2.51 -6.82
N PRO A 8 -12.57 -1.93 -7.08
CA PRO A 8 -11.33 -2.68 -6.98
C PRO A 8 -11.23 -3.14 -5.53
N ARG A 9 -11.52 -4.42 -5.30
CA ARG A 9 -11.27 -5.08 -4.04
C ARG A 9 -9.79 -4.85 -3.79
N ILE A 10 -9.45 -3.96 -2.86
CA ILE A 10 -8.07 -3.59 -2.56
C ILE A 10 -7.37 -4.91 -2.26
N LEU A 11 -6.59 -5.41 -3.22
CA LEU A 11 -5.98 -6.71 -3.13
C LEU A 11 -4.99 -6.64 -1.98
N THR A 12 -5.14 -7.51 -1.00
CA THR A 12 -4.17 -7.62 0.08
C THR A 12 -2.79 -7.87 -0.51
N PRO A 13 -1.71 -7.24 0.02
CA PRO A 13 -0.36 -7.44 -0.49
C PRO A 13 0.05 -8.92 -0.65
N GLY A 14 -0.47 -9.78 0.24
CA GLY A 14 -0.28 -11.24 0.13
C GLY A 14 -0.87 -11.85 -1.14
N THR A 15 -2.01 -11.38 -1.62
CA THR A 15 -2.64 -11.85 -2.87
C THR A 15 -1.82 -11.44 -4.08
N VAL A 16 -1.33 -10.20 -4.10
CA VAL A 16 -0.46 -9.69 -5.18
C VAL A 16 0.84 -10.50 -5.22
N ARG A 17 1.45 -10.76 -4.06
CA ARG A 17 2.65 -11.60 -3.95
C ARG A 17 2.40 -13.03 -4.46
N SER A 18 1.28 -13.63 -4.11
CA SER A 18 0.91 -14.97 -4.58
C SER A 18 0.73 -15.03 -6.10
N MET A 19 -0.01 -14.08 -6.68
CA MET A 19 -0.22 -14.01 -8.13
C MET A 19 1.10 -13.79 -8.88
N ALA A 20 1.93 -12.87 -8.39
CA ALA A 20 3.22 -12.57 -9.00
C ALA A 20 4.17 -13.78 -8.97
N LEU A 21 4.15 -14.56 -7.89
CA LEU A 21 4.91 -15.82 -7.81
C LEU A 21 4.41 -16.85 -8.82
N VAL A 22 3.09 -17.00 -8.97
CA VAL A 22 2.50 -17.88 -9.99
C VAL A 22 2.92 -17.46 -11.40
N LEU A 23 2.94 -16.15 -11.70
CA LEU A 23 3.41 -15.64 -12.99
C LEU A 23 4.90 -15.93 -13.23
N CYS A 24 5.75 -15.76 -12.21
CA CYS A 24 7.17 -16.14 -12.30
C CYS A 24 7.35 -17.62 -12.61
N VAL A 25 6.69 -18.51 -11.86
CA VAL A 25 6.80 -19.95 -12.06
C VAL A 25 6.28 -20.34 -13.46
N THR A 26 5.17 -19.75 -13.89
CA THR A 26 4.60 -19.99 -15.23
C THR A 26 5.55 -19.53 -16.33
N GLY A 27 6.19 -18.36 -16.18
CA GLY A 27 7.19 -17.87 -17.12
C GLY A 27 8.40 -18.79 -17.22
N ILE A 28 8.90 -19.29 -16.09
CA ILE A 28 10.02 -20.24 -16.06
C ILE A 28 9.64 -21.55 -16.76
N VAL A 29 8.49 -22.14 -16.41
CA VAL A 29 7.99 -23.37 -17.03
C VAL A 29 7.77 -23.18 -18.53
N GLY A 30 7.19 -22.05 -18.94
CA GLY A 30 6.96 -21.71 -20.33
C GLY A 30 8.27 -21.61 -21.13
N MET A 31 9.27 -20.91 -20.59
CA MET A 31 10.61 -20.82 -21.22
C MET A 31 11.25 -22.21 -21.40
N ILE A 32 11.09 -23.12 -20.44
CA ILE A 32 11.61 -24.48 -20.54
C ILE A 32 10.92 -25.24 -21.68
N ILE A 33 9.58 -25.19 -21.75
CA ILE A 33 8.80 -25.90 -22.79
C ILE A 33 9.10 -25.34 -24.18
N THR A 34 9.16 -24.02 -24.34
CA THR A 34 9.41 -23.39 -25.65
C THR A 34 10.83 -23.63 -26.14
N SER A 35 11.79 -23.76 -25.20
CA SER A 35 13.15 -24.18 -25.53
C SER A 35 13.20 -25.62 -26.04
N ILE A 36 12.38 -26.53 -25.52
CA ILE A 36 12.29 -27.92 -26.02
C ILE A 36 11.65 -27.94 -27.42
N ALA A 37 10.68 -27.05 -27.66
CA ALA A 37 10.01 -26.91 -28.95
C ALA A 37 10.81 -26.12 -30.00
N ASP A 38 12.05 -25.73 -29.69
CA ASP A 38 12.94 -24.91 -30.54
C ASP A 38 12.30 -23.58 -31.02
N SER A 39 11.47 -22.99 -30.16
CA SER A 39 10.69 -21.78 -30.45
C SER A 39 11.21 -20.58 -29.64
N VAL A 40 12.08 -19.78 -30.26
CA VAL A 40 12.69 -18.61 -29.61
C VAL A 40 11.64 -17.54 -29.27
N ASP A 41 10.67 -17.32 -30.15
CA ASP A 41 9.59 -16.35 -29.92
C ASP A 41 8.74 -16.71 -28.68
N GLY A 42 8.52 -18.01 -28.46
CA GLY A 42 7.85 -18.51 -27.27
C GLY A 42 8.64 -18.23 -26.01
N ALA A 43 9.95 -18.48 -26.03
CA ALA A 43 10.83 -18.23 -24.88
C ALA A 43 10.84 -16.75 -24.49
N ILE A 44 10.87 -15.84 -25.46
CA ILE A 44 10.83 -14.39 -25.21
C ILE A 44 9.49 -13.99 -24.56
N ALA A 45 8.37 -14.46 -25.09
CA ALA A 45 7.04 -14.12 -24.55
C ALA A 45 6.87 -14.60 -23.10
N PHE A 46 7.24 -15.85 -22.81
CA PHE A 46 7.17 -16.39 -21.44
C PHE A 46 8.19 -15.72 -20.50
N GLY A 47 9.35 -15.30 -21.02
CA GLY A 47 10.30 -14.46 -20.28
C GLY A 47 9.71 -13.12 -19.86
N PHE A 48 8.97 -12.43 -20.74
CA PHE A 48 8.26 -11.20 -20.39
C PHE A 48 7.21 -11.42 -19.30
N VAL A 49 6.44 -12.51 -19.38
CA VAL A 49 5.47 -12.87 -18.34
C VAL A 49 6.17 -13.07 -17.00
N GLY A 50 7.28 -13.80 -16.97
CA GLY A 50 8.09 -13.98 -15.76
C GLY A 50 8.66 -12.67 -15.20
N ALA A 51 9.15 -11.79 -16.08
CA ALA A 51 9.71 -10.48 -15.71
C ALA A 51 8.67 -9.56 -15.07
N THR A 52 7.45 -9.53 -15.59
CA THR A 52 6.35 -8.74 -15.00
C THR A 52 5.99 -9.23 -13.59
N GLY A 53 5.98 -10.56 -13.37
CA GLY A 53 5.82 -11.15 -12.04
C GLY A 53 6.95 -10.74 -11.08
N ALA A 54 8.21 -10.81 -11.52
CA ALA A 54 9.36 -10.43 -10.71
C ALA A 54 9.33 -8.93 -10.34
N LEU A 55 8.99 -8.07 -11.30
CA LEU A 55 8.85 -6.64 -11.08
C LEU A 55 7.73 -6.34 -10.08
N ALA A 56 6.59 -7.03 -10.16
CA ALA A 56 5.50 -6.90 -9.19
C ALA A 56 5.94 -7.31 -7.78
N LEU A 57 6.69 -8.41 -7.65
CA LEU A 57 7.26 -8.83 -6.35
C LEU A 57 8.22 -7.80 -5.78
N LEU A 58 9.08 -7.22 -6.62
CA LEU A 58 10.02 -6.19 -6.22
C LEU A 58 9.30 -4.94 -5.71
N LEU A 59 8.33 -4.43 -6.47
CA LEU A 59 7.52 -3.27 -6.07
C LEU A 59 6.82 -3.51 -4.74
N VAL A 60 6.12 -4.64 -4.59
CA VAL A 60 5.43 -4.97 -3.33
C VAL A 60 6.42 -5.10 -2.18
N GLY A 61 7.57 -5.74 -2.41
CA GLY A 61 8.61 -5.89 -1.40
C GLY A 61 9.23 -4.58 -0.91
N VAL A 62 9.27 -3.54 -1.75
CA VAL A 62 9.82 -2.22 -1.40
C VAL A 62 8.75 -1.28 -0.84
N LEU A 63 7.55 -1.28 -1.43
CA LEU A 63 6.50 -0.32 -1.07
C LEU A 63 5.74 -0.72 0.19
N VAL A 64 5.50 -2.01 0.43
CA VAL A 64 4.70 -2.42 1.61
C VAL A 64 5.39 -2.05 2.93
N PRO A 65 6.68 -2.37 3.14
CA PRO A 65 7.34 -2.02 4.41
C PRO A 65 7.43 -0.52 4.65
N THR A 66 7.60 0.27 3.58
CA THR A 66 7.68 1.74 3.68
C THR A 66 6.33 2.35 4.05
N VAL A 67 5.24 1.85 3.47
CA VAL A 67 3.87 2.25 3.83
C VAL A 67 3.52 1.83 5.26
N GLU A 68 3.87 0.59 5.65
CA GLU A 68 3.65 0.12 7.02
C GLU A 68 4.42 0.96 8.04
N ALA A 69 5.69 1.27 7.78
CA ALA A 69 6.49 2.13 8.64
C ALA A 69 5.92 3.55 8.76
N ALA A 70 5.47 4.14 7.65
CA ALA A 70 4.82 5.44 7.65
C ALA A 70 3.50 5.42 8.45
N SER A 71 2.71 4.35 8.32
CA SER A 71 1.47 4.19 9.07
C SER A 71 1.71 4.05 10.58
N ALA A 72 2.72 3.28 10.98
CA ALA A 72 3.10 3.12 12.38
C ALA A 72 3.62 4.44 12.98
N TRP A 73 4.38 5.21 12.21
CA TRP A 73 4.82 6.54 12.60
C TRP A 73 3.66 7.52 12.81
N ASN A 74 2.63 7.46 11.96
CA ASN A 74 1.43 8.26 12.11
C ASN A 74 0.63 7.87 13.37
N GLU A 75 0.50 6.58 13.64
CA GLU A 75 -0.17 6.07 14.85
C GLU A 75 0.54 6.54 16.12
N GLN A 76 1.87 6.48 16.14
CA GLN A 76 2.67 6.94 17.29
C GLN A 76 2.48 8.45 17.53
N GLN A 77 2.42 9.26 16.47
CA GLN A 77 2.13 10.68 16.58
C GLN A 77 0.71 10.95 17.07
N ALA A 78 -0.28 10.19 16.60
CA ALA A 78 -1.67 10.32 17.04
C ALA A 78 -1.80 10.03 18.54
N SER A 79 -1.19 8.93 19.01
CA SER A 79 -1.15 8.58 20.44
C SER A 79 -0.52 9.68 21.30
N ALA A 80 0.58 10.29 20.83
CA ALA A 80 1.21 11.39 21.57
C ALA A 80 0.30 12.64 21.69
N VAL A 81 -0.52 12.91 20.67
CA VAL A 81 -1.50 13.99 20.69
C VAL A 81 -2.63 13.67 21.67
N GLU A 82 -3.14 12.44 21.66
CA GLU A 82 -4.19 11.98 22.59
C GLU A 82 -3.74 12.07 24.05
N ASP A 83 -2.54 11.57 24.37
CA ASP A 83 -1.94 11.68 25.70
C ASP A 83 -1.78 13.15 26.13
N GLY A 84 -1.44 14.02 25.18
CA GLY A 84 -1.39 15.46 25.38
C GLY A 84 -2.75 16.06 25.78
N VAL A 85 -3.80 15.72 25.04
CA VAL A 85 -5.16 16.17 25.31
C VAL A 85 -5.63 15.68 26.67
N VAL A 86 -5.45 14.40 26.99
CA VAL A 86 -5.82 13.82 28.29
C VAL A 86 -5.14 14.57 29.44
N ARG A 87 -3.85 14.88 29.29
CA ARG A 87 -3.11 15.64 30.31
C ARG A 87 -3.63 17.07 30.46
N LEU A 88 -3.98 17.75 29.37
CA LEU A 88 -4.56 19.10 29.44
C LEU A 88 -5.93 19.10 30.13
N VAL A 89 -6.80 18.16 29.77
CA VAL A 89 -8.13 18.01 30.39
C VAL A 89 -7.97 17.68 31.88
N ALA A 90 -7.05 16.78 32.24
CA ALA A 90 -6.76 16.46 33.64
C ALA A 90 -6.20 17.65 34.44
N ALA A 91 -5.51 18.59 33.77
CA ALA A 91 -5.07 19.85 34.37
C ALA A 91 -6.21 20.89 34.50
N GLY A 92 -7.44 20.55 34.07
CA GLY A 92 -8.62 21.40 34.18
C GLY A 92 -8.88 22.31 32.98
N ALA A 93 -8.21 22.07 31.85
CA ALA A 93 -8.54 22.79 30.61
C ALA A 93 -9.92 22.35 30.09
N ASP A 94 -10.68 23.29 29.55
CA ASP A 94 -12.00 23.03 28.98
C ASP A 94 -11.92 22.22 27.69
N GLU A 95 -12.69 21.14 27.60
CA GLU A 95 -12.65 20.21 26.47
C GLU A 95 -13.19 20.85 25.20
N ASP A 96 -14.19 21.74 25.30
CA ASP A 96 -14.77 22.40 24.15
C ASP A 96 -13.80 23.41 23.52
N ASP A 97 -13.07 24.17 24.34
CA ASP A 97 -11.98 25.04 23.89
C ASP A 97 -10.81 24.26 23.25
N ILE A 98 -10.41 23.12 23.83
CA ILE A 98 -9.39 22.24 23.23
C ILE A 98 -9.87 21.74 21.87
N ARG A 99 -11.11 21.28 21.77
CA ARG A 99 -11.71 20.78 20.53
C ARG A 99 -11.84 21.87 19.47
N ALA A 100 -12.16 23.11 19.87
CA ALA A 100 -12.18 24.25 18.96
C ALA A 100 -10.77 24.56 18.42
N THR A 101 -9.77 24.55 19.30
CA THR A 101 -8.36 24.81 18.95
C THR A 101 -7.80 23.76 18.01
N ILE A 102 -8.03 22.47 18.28
CA ILE A 102 -7.61 21.37 17.39
C ILE A 102 -8.28 21.50 16.02
N ARG A 103 -9.59 21.81 15.96
CA ARG A 103 -10.28 22.03 14.68
C ARG A 103 -9.67 23.20 13.90
N ALA A 104 -9.31 24.29 14.57
CA ALA A 104 -8.64 25.42 13.94
C ALA A 104 -7.25 25.03 13.40
N ALA A 105 -6.48 24.27 14.17
CA ALA A 105 -5.17 23.74 13.75
C ALA A 105 -5.29 22.82 12.52
N ILE A 106 -6.27 21.91 12.50
CA ILE A 106 -6.55 21.04 11.34
C ILE A 106 -6.96 21.88 10.11
N ALA A 107 -7.82 22.87 10.29
CA ALA A 107 -8.23 23.76 9.20
C ALA A 107 -7.05 24.57 8.65
N LEU A 108 -6.11 24.99 9.50
CA LEU A 108 -4.88 25.66 9.08
C LEU A 108 -3.96 24.70 8.31
N GLY A 109 -3.74 23.49 8.85
CA GLY A 109 -2.91 22.48 8.21
C GLY A 109 -3.38 22.09 6.80
N ARG A 110 -4.70 21.90 6.62
CA ARG A 110 -5.28 21.63 5.30
C ARG A 110 -5.03 22.75 4.28
N ARG A 111 -5.19 24.01 4.70
CA ARG A 111 -4.90 25.17 3.84
C ARG A 111 -3.41 25.26 3.46
N SER A 112 -2.52 24.92 4.37
CA SER A 112 -1.07 24.93 4.11
C SER A 112 -0.60 23.77 3.25
N ALA A 113 -1.29 22.63 3.27
CA ALA A 113 -0.98 21.47 2.42
C ALA A 113 -1.38 21.67 0.95
N GLY A 114 -2.07 22.77 0.61
CA GLY A 114 -2.40 23.12 -0.77
C GLY A 114 -3.58 22.35 -1.35
N ASP A 115 -4.69 22.25 -0.59
CA ASP A 115 -6.02 22.11 -1.19
C ASP A 115 -6.40 23.37 -1.99
#